data_AF-A0A3S0DC05-F1
#
_entry.id   AF-A0A3S0DC05-F1
#
_cell.length_a   1.000
_cell.length_b   1.000
_cell.length_c   1.000
_cell.angle_alpha   90.00
_cell.angle_beta   90.00
_cell.angle_gamma   90.00
#
_symmetry.space_group_name_H-M   'P 1'
#
loop_
_entity.id
_entity.type
_entity.pdbx_description
1 polymer ?
#
loop_
_entity_poly.entity_id
_entity_poly.type
_entity_poly.pdbx_seq_one_letter_code
_entity_poly.pdbx_strand_id
1 'polypeptide(L)'
;MSDSEQSPDEKKPSAPKPPAAKNPADNKVVKLLDKNPLGMTLPEMAGGVRQMKKIRILRPILGEAIRSGLVMPVSQRAGHTVYRLVKYLGPR
;
A
#
# COMPACT_ATOMS: atom_id res chain seq x y z
N MET A 1 22.32 -6.20 -52.60
CA MET A 1 22.24 -7.32 -51.64
C MET A 1 22.53 -6.71 -50.28
N SER A 2 21.51 -6.19 -49.58
CA SER A 2 20.59 -6.89 -48.64
C SER A 2 21.30 -7.35 -47.37
N ASP A 3 21.02 -6.64 -46.27
CA ASP A 3 20.60 -7.10 -44.93
C ASP A 3 20.72 -5.89 -43.98
N SER A 4 19.64 -5.21 -43.56
CA SER A 4 18.66 -5.56 -42.49
C SER A 4 19.31 -5.93 -41.15
N GLU A 5 19.08 -5.10 -40.13
CA GLU A 5 18.77 -5.42 -38.71
C GLU A 5 19.00 -4.14 -37.88
N GLN A 6 17.98 -3.33 -37.58
CA GLN A 6 16.91 -3.48 -36.59
C GLN A 6 17.38 -3.20 -35.14
N SER A 7 17.05 -2.00 -34.68
CA SER A 7 17.21 -1.50 -33.31
C SER A 7 16.39 -2.31 -32.29
N PRO A 8 16.74 -2.18 -31.00
CA PRO A 8 15.68 -1.96 -30.03
C PRO A 8 15.96 -0.80 -29.07
N ASP A 9 14.98 0.10 -29.00
CA ASP A 9 14.74 1.13 -27.99
C ASP A 9 15.12 0.70 -26.56
N GLU A 10 16.16 1.32 -26.02
CA GLU A 10 16.46 1.27 -24.60
C GLU A 10 15.41 2.08 -23.82
N LYS A 11 14.60 1.32 -23.09
CA LYS A 11 13.55 1.77 -22.17
C LYS A 11 14.05 2.91 -21.25
N LYS A 12 13.47 4.10 -21.44
CA LYS A 12 13.48 5.22 -20.49
C LYS A 12 13.21 4.72 -19.05
N PRO A 13 14.07 5.04 -18.05
CA PRO A 13 13.69 4.90 -16.65
C PRO A 13 12.64 5.97 -16.32
N SER A 14 11.39 5.56 -16.18
CA SER A 14 10.30 6.40 -15.70
C SER A 14 10.60 6.87 -14.27
N ALA A 15 10.79 8.19 -14.11
CA ALA A 15 10.98 8.86 -12.84
C ALA A 15 9.93 8.47 -11.78
N PRO A 16 10.30 8.42 -10.48
CA PRO A 16 9.35 8.17 -9.42
C PRO A 16 8.40 9.37 -9.30
N LYS A 17 7.14 9.20 -9.73
CA LYS A 17 6.08 10.16 -9.43
C LYS A 17 5.97 10.32 -7.90
N PRO A 18 6.06 11.54 -7.34
CA PRO A 18 5.76 11.75 -5.94
C PRO A 18 4.28 11.39 -5.72
N PRO A 19 3.94 10.59 -4.69
CA PRO A 19 2.53 10.32 -4.40
C PRO A 19 1.94 11.57 -3.74
N ALA A 20 1.45 12.49 -4.58
CA ALA A 20 0.53 13.54 -4.16
C ALA A 20 -0.84 12.88 -3.86
N ALA A 21 -1.02 12.31 -2.68
CA ALA A 21 -2.33 11.91 -2.19
C ALA A 21 -2.94 13.07 -1.41
N LYS A 22 -3.53 14.03 -2.12
CA LYS A 22 -4.30 15.15 -1.52
C LYS A 22 -5.69 14.73 -1.03
N ASN A 23 -6.11 13.49 -1.27
CA ASN A 23 -7.40 12.95 -0.82
C ASN A 23 -7.20 11.74 0.10
N PRO A 24 -7.75 11.74 1.32
CA PRO A 24 -7.68 10.60 2.23
C PRO A 24 -8.32 9.32 1.66
N ALA A 25 -9.26 9.46 0.71
CA ALA A 25 -9.92 8.35 0.02
C ALA A 25 -9.05 7.68 -1.06
N ASP A 26 -7.97 8.33 -1.51
CA ASP A 26 -7.00 7.75 -2.45
C ASP A 26 -5.87 6.99 -1.76
N ASN A 27 -5.91 6.90 -0.43
CA ASN A 27 -4.96 6.12 0.33
C ASN A 27 -5.07 4.64 -0.03
N LYS A 28 -4.01 4.14 -0.69
CA LYS A 28 -3.87 2.73 -1.09
C LYS A 28 -4.14 1.76 0.07
N VAL A 29 -3.74 2.13 1.29
CA VAL A 29 -3.97 1.35 2.52
C VAL A 29 -5.46 1.21 2.81
N VAL A 30 -6.25 2.27 2.69
CA VAL A 30 -7.70 2.24 2.91
C VAL A 30 -8.37 1.29 1.90
N LYS A 31 -8.03 1.40 0.62
CA LYS A 31 -8.56 0.52 -0.44
C LYS A 31 -8.19 -0.96 -0.23
N LEU A 32 -7.01 -1.25 0.34
CA LEU A 32 -6.59 -2.62 0.65
C LEU A 32 -7.35 -3.19 1.86
N LEU A 33 -7.51 -2.39 2.92
CA LEU A 33 -8.28 -2.77 4.10
C LEU A 33 -9.77 -2.89 3.81
N ASP A 34 -10.27 -2.18 2.81
CA ASP A 34 -11.66 -2.28 2.37
C ASP A 34 -12.02 -3.67 1.83
N LYS A 35 -11.05 -4.31 1.17
CA LYS A 35 -11.20 -5.67 0.62
C LYS A 35 -11.20 -6.75 1.71
N ASN A 36 -10.70 -6.44 2.91
CA ASN A 36 -10.67 -7.39 4.01
C ASN A 36 -11.24 -6.74 5.28
N PRO A 37 -12.54 -6.95 5.55
CA PRO A 37 -13.21 -6.32 6.68
C PRO A 37 -12.69 -6.78 8.04
N LEU A 38 -11.92 -7.88 8.12
CA LEU A 38 -11.27 -8.33 9.35
C LEU A 38 -9.98 -7.57 9.67
N GLY A 39 -9.48 -6.79 8.71
CA GLY A 39 -8.21 -6.08 8.80
C GLY A 39 -7.03 -6.86 8.24
N MET A 40 -5.95 -6.14 7.96
CA MET A 40 -4.69 -6.67 7.45
C MET A 40 -3.51 -6.08 8.19
N THR A 41 -2.43 -6.85 8.24
CA THR A 41 -1.12 -6.37 8.70
C THR A 41 -0.41 -5.58 7.59
N LEU A 42 0.56 -4.73 7.98
CA LEU A 42 1.38 -4.00 7.02
C LEU A 42 2.13 -4.91 6.02
N PRO A 43 2.73 -6.04 6.44
CA PRO A 43 3.30 -7.01 5.51
C PRO A 43 2.27 -7.65 4.59
N GLU A 44 1.08 -8.02 5.06
CA GLU A 44 0.01 -8.57 4.21
C GLU A 44 -0.41 -7.55 3.14
N MET A 45 -0.59 -6.28 3.51
CA MET A 45 -0.88 -5.19 2.56
C MET A 45 0.22 -5.00 1.51
N ALA A 46 1.48 -5.28 1.87
CA ALA A 46 2.61 -5.20 0.95
C ALA A 46 2.74 -6.43 0.03
N GLY A 47 1.97 -7.51 0.28
CA GLY A 47 2.07 -8.79 -0.42
C GLY A 47 3.10 -9.75 0.20
N GLY A 48 3.43 -9.57 1.49
CA GLY A 48 4.27 -10.46 2.28
C GLY A 48 5.47 -9.76 2.95
N VAL A 49 6.06 -10.43 3.94
CA VAL A 49 7.18 -9.91 4.76
C VAL A 49 8.46 -9.64 3.97
N ARG A 50 8.64 -10.29 2.81
CA ARG A 50 9.82 -10.08 1.95
C ARG A 50 9.75 -8.79 1.13
N GLN A 51 8.59 -8.13 1.07
CA GLN A 51 8.36 -6.94 0.24
C GLN A 51 8.79 -5.64 0.93
N MET A 52 10.04 -5.59 1.41
CA MET A 52 10.55 -4.49 2.25
C MET A 52 10.43 -3.11 1.60
N LYS A 53 10.62 -3.01 0.27
CA LYS A 53 10.45 -1.75 -0.47
C LYS A 53 9.01 -1.22 -0.37
N LYS A 54 8.02 -2.10 -0.56
CA LYS A 54 6.60 -1.75 -0.45
C LYS A 54 6.21 -1.43 0.98
N ILE A 55 6.70 -2.19 1.96
CA ILE A 55 6.47 -1.94 3.38
C ILE A 55 6.97 -0.54 3.76
N ARG A 56 8.17 -0.14 3.33
CA ARG A 56 8.71 1.20 3.59
C ARG A 56 7.84 2.32 3.00
N ILE A 57 7.24 2.11 1.83
CA ILE A 57 6.33 3.07 1.18
C ILE A 57 4.96 3.11 1.88
N LEU A 58 4.43 1.96 2.28
CA LEU A 58 3.10 1.87 2.90
C LEU A 58 3.09 2.34 4.35
N ARG A 59 4.22 2.23 5.07
CA ARG A 59 4.33 2.65 6.48
C ARG A 59 3.92 4.10 6.74
N PRO A 60 4.44 5.13 6.02
CA PRO A 60 4.01 6.51 6.23
C PRO A 60 2.53 6.73 5.87
N ILE A 61 2.06 6.13 4.78
CA ILE A 61 0.65 6.22 4.33
C ILE A 61 -0.30 5.63 5.38
N LEU A 62 0.07 4.48 5.96
CA LEU A 62 -0.68 3.86 7.04
C LEU A 62 -0.67 4.75 8.29
N GLY A 63 0.47 5.36 8.62
CA GLY A 63 0.57 6.32 9.73
C GLY A 63 -0.37 7.50 9.57
N GLU A 64 -0.48 8.07 8.36
CA GLU A 64 -1.44 9.13 8.05
C GLU A 64 -2.89 8.66 8.20
N ALA A 65 -3.20 7.46 7.70
CA ALA A 65 -4.55 6.88 7.83
C ALA A 65 -4.96 6.60 9.29
N ILE A 66 -3.98 6.32 10.16
CA ILE A 66 -4.21 6.18 11.60
C ILE A 66 -4.46 7.56 12.22
N ARG A 67 -3.62 8.56 11.91
CA ARG A 67 -3.78 9.93 12.43
C ARG A 67 -5.10 10.56 12.01
N SER A 68 -5.58 10.25 10.81
CA SER A 68 -6.88 10.73 10.32
C SER A 68 -8.08 9.96 10.86
N GLY A 69 -7.87 8.94 11.69
CA GLY A 69 -8.95 8.15 12.29
C GLY A 69 -9.68 7.23 11.31
N LEU A 70 -9.14 6.98 10.12
CA LEU A 70 -9.73 6.07 9.14
C LEU A 70 -9.41 4.61 9.45
N VAL A 71 -8.21 4.38 9.99
CA VAL A 71 -7.67 3.06 10.29
C VAL A 71 -7.29 2.99 11.77
N MET A 72 -7.58 1.86 12.41
CA MET A 72 -7.24 1.61 13.80
C MET A 72 -6.45 0.31 13.93
N PRO A 73 -5.39 0.26 14.75
CA PRO A 73 -4.79 -1.00 15.16
C PRO A 73 -5.76 -1.77 16.07
N VAL A 74 -6.02 -3.05 15.77
CA VAL A 74 -7.03 -3.85 16.50
C VAL A 74 -6.44 -5.04 17.24
N SER A 75 -5.41 -5.67 16.69
CA SER A 75 -4.82 -6.88 17.27
C SER A 75 -3.41 -7.10 16.72
N GLN A 76 -2.79 -8.21 17.11
CA GLN A 76 -1.52 -8.67 16.54
C GLN A 76 -1.68 -10.06 15.94
N ARG A 77 -1.04 -10.29 14.79
CA ARG A 77 -0.98 -11.58 14.11
C ARG A 77 0.46 -11.84 13.71
N ALA A 78 1.02 -12.98 14.14
CA ALA A 78 2.41 -13.36 13.88
C ALA A 78 3.42 -12.24 14.23
N GLY A 79 3.19 -11.53 15.34
CA GLY A 79 4.05 -10.42 15.77
C GLY A 79 3.87 -9.11 14.99
N HIS A 80 2.91 -9.03 14.06
CA HIS A 80 2.59 -7.82 13.30
C HIS A 80 1.22 -7.25 13.69
N THR A 81 1.15 -5.93 13.82
CA THR A 81 -0.12 -5.24 14.09
C THR A 81 -1.09 -5.41 12.93
N VAL A 82 -2.29 -5.87 13.25
CA VAL A 82 -3.43 -5.92 12.34
C VAL A 82 -4.15 -4.58 12.41
N TYR A 83 -4.34 -3.97 11.25
CA TYR A 83 -5.02 -2.70 11.09
C TYR A 83 -6.39 -2.94 10.45
N ARG A 84 -7.41 -2.23 10.91
CA ARG A 84 -8.79 -2.35 10.41
C ARG A 84 -9.37 -0.98 10.14
N LEU A 85 -10.26 -0.86 9.16
CA LEU A 85 -10.98 0.38 8.94
C LEU A 85 -11.99 0.62 10.06
N VAL A 86 -12.06 1.88 10.50
CA VAL A 86 -12.96 2.30 11.58
C VAL A 86 -14.43 2.12 11.19
N LYS A 87 -14.77 2.25 9.90
CA LYS A 87 -16.14 1.99 9.42
C LYS A 87 -16.64 0.56 9.66
N TYR A 88 -15.74 -0.40 9.88
CA TYR A 88 -16.08 -1.80 10.18
C TYR A 88 -15.98 -2.14 11.67
N LEU A 89 -15.49 -1.20 12.48
CA LEU A 89 -15.63 -1.26 13.92
C LEU A 89 -17.01 -0.65 14.19
N GLY A 90 -18.01 -1.48 14.45
CA GLY A 90 -19.37 -1.01 14.72
C GLY A 90 -19.42 0.03 15.85
N PRO A 91 -20.59 0.67 16.09
CA PRO A 91 -20.74 1.58 17.21
C PRO A 91 -20.36 0.83 18.49
N ARG A 92 -19.32 1.33 19.16
CA ARG A 92 -18.90 0.84 20.47
C ARG A 92 -19.79 1.43 21.54
#